data_AF-A0A6I4LWD7-F1
#
_entry.id   AF-A0A6I4LWD7-F1
#
_cell.length_a   1.000
_cell.length_b   1.000
_cell.length_c   1.000
_cell.angle_alpha   90.00
_cell.angle_beta   90.00
_cell.angle_gamma   90.00
#
_symmetry.space_group_name_H-M   'P 1'
#
loop_
_entity.id
_entity.type
_entity.pdbx_description
1 polymer ?
#
loop_
_entity_poly.entity_id
_entity_poly.type
_entity_poly.pdbx_seq_one_letter_code
_entity_poly.pdbx_strand_id
1 'polypeptide(L)'
;MNFVPFLTPTNLATAYIAVNFCAFAAFGIDKMKAEAGKWRIAESTLLMLAFLGGSPGAYAGRSLFRHKTRKQPFSNMLHSIAAFQGLLIAGGSGWLLAG
;
A
#
# COMPACT_ATOMS: atom_id res chain seq x y z
N MET A 1 26.06 -5.73 -15.93
CA MET A 1 25.16 -6.61 -15.17
C MET A 1 23.77 -6.52 -15.80
N ASN A 2 23.28 -7.61 -16.39
CA ASN A 2 21.96 -7.64 -17.01
C ASN A 2 20.90 -7.66 -15.90
N PHE A 3 20.20 -6.55 -15.67
CA PHE A 3 19.13 -6.43 -14.67
C PHE A 3 17.78 -7.02 -15.14
N VAL A 4 17.71 -7.45 -16.40
CA VAL A 4 16.52 -8.02 -17.03
C VAL A 4 15.96 -9.31 -16.41
N PRO A 5 16.72 -10.23 -15.75
CA PRO A 5 16.10 -11.40 -15.11
C PRO A 5 15.38 -11.07 -13.79
N PHE A 6 15.64 -9.90 -13.17
CA PHE A 6 14.93 -9.47 -11.97
C PHE A 6 13.57 -8.84 -12.31
N LEU A 7 13.43 -8.26 -13.50
CA LEU A 7 12.21 -7.62 -14.01
C LEU A 7 11.28 -8.57 -14.78
N THR A 8 11.43 -9.89 -14.64
CA THR A 8 10.45 -10.83 -15.21
C THR A 8 9.07 -10.57 -14.60
N PRO A 9 7.98 -10.71 -15.38
CA PRO A 9 6.61 -10.48 -14.89
C PRO A 9 6.26 -11.27 -13.62
N THR A 10 6.79 -12.48 -13.49
CA THR A 10 6.67 -13.34 -12.31
C THR A 10 7.30 -12.70 -11.06
N ASN A 11 8.54 -12.22 -11.16
CA ASN A 11 9.22 -11.55 -10.04
C ASN A 11 8.51 -10.25 -9.63
N LEU A 12 8.00 -9.48 -10.59
CA LEU A 12 7.21 -8.28 -10.33
C LEU A 12 5.88 -8.62 -9.62
N ALA A 13 5.19 -9.67 -10.06
CA ALA A 13 3.98 -10.15 -9.40
C ALA A 13 4.26 -10.63 -7.97
N THR A 14 5.34 -11.40 -7.75
CA THR A 14 5.75 -11.84 -6.41
C THR A 14 6.10 -10.66 -5.52
N ALA A 15 6.85 -9.67 -6.03
CA ALA A 15 7.17 -8.45 -5.29
C ALA A 15 5.92 -7.65 -4.93
N TYR A 16 4.95 -7.53 -5.85
CA TYR A 16 3.69 -6.84 -5.60
C TYR A 16 2.86 -7.52 -4.50
N ILE A 17 2.75 -8.84 -4.56
CA ILE A 17 2.07 -9.64 -3.52
C ILE A 17 2.80 -9.48 -2.18
N ALA A 18 4.13 -9.55 -2.17
CA ALA A 18 4.93 -9.38 -0.96
C ALA A 18 4.73 -7.99 -0.33
N VAL A 19 4.75 -6.91 -1.14
CA VAL A 19 4.50 -5.54 -0.66
C VAL A 19 3.09 -5.39 -0.09
N ASN A 20 2.08 -5.97 -0.73
CA ASN A 20 0.71 -5.98 -0.21
C ASN A 20 0.59 -6.75 1.10
N PHE A 21 1.25 -7.90 1.21
CA PHE A 21 1.28 -8.68 2.44
C PHE A 21 2.04 -7.95 3.55
N CYS A 22 3.17 -7.31 3.25
CA CYS A 22 3.90 -6.47 4.19
C CYS A 22 3.06 -5.29 4.67
N ALA A 23 2.33 -4.62 3.77
CA ALA A 23 1.42 -3.53 4.13
C ALA A 23 0.34 -4.02 5.08
N PHE A 24 -0.31 -5.14 4.77
CA PHE A 24 -1.31 -5.77 5.62
C PHE A 24 -0.74 -6.17 7.00
N ALA A 25 0.40 -6.85 7.01
CA ALA A 25 1.09 -7.28 8.23
C ALA A 25 1.50 -6.08 9.10
N ALA A 26 1.95 -4.98 8.50
CA ALA A 26 2.29 -3.77 9.23
C ALA A 26 1.09 -3.20 10.00
N PHE A 27 -0.12 -3.21 9.43
CA PHE A 27 -1.34 -2.84 10.15
C PHE A 27 -1.65 -3.79 11.32
N GLY A 28 -1.45 -5.11 11.13
CA GLY A 28 -1.64 -6.10 12.18
C GLY A 28 -0.65 -5.92 13.34
N ILE A 29 0.63 -5.72 13.01
CA ILE A 29 1.69 -5.46 13.99
C ILE A 29 1.42 -4.13 14.72
N ASP A 30 0.94 -3.09 14.04
CA ASP A 30 0.55 -1.83 14.68
C ASP A 30 -0.57 -2.04 15.71
N LYS A 31 -1.58 -2.84 15.39
CA LYS A 31 -2.64 -3.21 16.34
C LYS A 31 -2.08 -3.99 17.54
N MET A 32 -1.28 -5.04 17.30
CA MET A 32 -0.67 -5.81 18.37
C MET A 32 0.20 -4.94 19.29
N LYS A 33 0.97 -4.01 18.72
CA LYS A 33 1.80 -3.07 19.48
C LYS A 33 0.94 -2.07 20.27
N ALA A 34 -0.18 -1.62 19.72
CA ALA A 34 -1.13 -0.76 20.43
C ALA A 34 -1.79 -1.46 21.62
N GLU A 35 -2.14 -2.74 21.48
CA GLU A 35 -2.68 -3.57 22.56
C GLU A 35 -1.62 -3.91 23.62
N ALA A 36 -0.38 -4.16 23.20
CA ALA A 36 0.75 -4.44 24.09
C ALA A 36 1.38 -3.19 24.75
N GLY A 37 0.84 -1.99 24.51
CA GLY A 37 1.38 -0.73 25.03
C GLY A 37 2.78 -0.37 24.52
N LYS A 38 3.21 -0.98 23.41
CA LYS A 38 4.54 -0.75 22.80
C LYS A 38 4.53 0.43 21.83
N TRP A 39 5.71 0.86 21.42
CA TRP A 39 5.90 1.90 20.41
C TRP A 39 5.13 1.58 19.12
N ARG A 40 4.21 2.47 18.73
CA ARG A 40 3.35 2.32 17.55
C ARG A 40 4.14 2.56 16.26
N ILE A 41 3.66 2.00 15.14
CA ILE A 41 4.26 2.25 13.83
C ILE A 41 3.85 3.64 13.36
N ALA A 42 4.83 4.39 12.84
CA ALA A 42 4.60 5.71 12.28
C ALA A 42 3.63 5.63 11.09
N GLU A 43 2.68 6.57 11.04
CA GLU A 43 1.70 6.66 9.96
C GLU A 43 2.37 6.87 8.60
N SER A 44 3.50 7.57 8.56
CA SER A 44 4.32 7.77 7.36
C SER A 44 4.81 6.46 6.76
N THR A 45 5.23 5.48 7.58
CA THR A 45 5.68 4.17 7.09
C THR A 45 4.53 3.41 6.42
N LEU A 46 3.35 3.43 7.03
CA LEU A 46 2.16 2.78 6.47
C LEU A 46 1.72 3.43 5.15
N LEU A 47 1.76 4.76 5.08
CA LEU A 47 1.49 5.51 3.84
C LEU A 47 2.54 5.24 2.76
N MET A 48 3.82 5.14 3.14
CA MET A 48 4.90 4.82 2.21
C MET A 48 4.73 3.42 1.61
N LEU A 49 4.35 2.41 2.40
CA LEU A 49 4.04 1.08 1.89
C LEU A 49 2.84 1.10 0.92
N ALA A 50 1.80 1.88 1.24
CA ALA A 50 0.66 2.06 0.33
C ALA A 50 1.07 2.74 -0.98
N PHE A 51 1.95 3.75 -0.90
CA PHE A 51 2.47 4.48 -2.05
C PHE A 51 3.33 3.60 -2.97
N LEU A 52 4.12 2.68 -2.41
CA LEU A 52 4.97 1.74 -3.15
C LEU A 52 4.18 0.62 -3.87
N GLY A 53 2.84 0.59 -3.75
CA GLY A 53 1.98 -0.40 -4.42
C GLY A 53 1.24 -1.33 -3.45
N GLY A 54 1.41 -1.15 -2.14
CA GLY A 54 0.67 -1.88 -1.12
C GLY A 54 -0.70 -1.29 -0.78
N SER A 55 -1.26 -0.41 -1.63
CA SER A 55 -2.54 0.24 -1.38
C SER A 55 -3.69 -0.76 -1.14
N PRO A 56 -3.85 -1.88 -1.90
CA PRO A 56 -4.85 -2.90 -1.58
C PRO A 56 -4.63 -3.53 -0.19
N GLY A 57 -3.39 -3.92 0.12
CA GLY A 57 -3.02 -4.51 1.41
C GLY A 57 -3.22 -3.54 2.59
N ALA A 58 -2.98 -2.24 2.37
CA ALA A 58 -3.22 -1.19 3.35
C ALA A 58 -4.71 -0.98 3.60
N TYR A 59 -5.56 -0.98 2.56
CA TYR A 59 -7.03 -0.92 2.73
C TYR A 59 -7.56 -2.18 3.42
N ALA A 60 -7.09 -3.36 3.04
CA ALA A 60 -7.46 -4.62 3.67
C ALA A 60 -7.07 -4.66 5.15
N GLY A 61 -5.84 -4.26 5.48
CA GLY A 61 -5.36 -4.18 6.86
C GLY A 61 -6.15 -3.16 7.68
N ARG A 62 -6.39 -1.97 7.12
CA ARG A 62 -7.20 -0.94 7.77
C ARG A 62 -8.63 -1.42 8.05
N SER A 63 -9.26 -2.10 7.09
CA SER A 63 -10.63 -2.62 7.23
C SER A 63 -10.70 -3.74 8.27
N LEU A 64 -9.79 -4.71 8.20
CA LEU A 64 -9.79 -5.89 9.07
C LEU A 64 -9.45 -5.54 10.51
N PHE A 65 -8.42 -4.72 10.73
CA PHE A 65 -7.99 -4.37 12.08
C PHE A 65 -8.85 -3.25 12.70
N ARG A 66 -9.68 -2.57 11.89
CA ARG A 66 -10.51 -1.41 12.28
C ARG A 66 -9.70 -0.34 13.06
N HIS A 67 -8.39 -0.32 12.83
CA HIS A 67 -7.42 0.49 13.55
C HIS A 67 -7.05 1.70 12.70
N LYS A 68 -6.95 2.89 13.32
CA LYS A 68 -6.71 4.18 12.63
C LYS A 68 -7.72 4.53 11.53
N THR A 69 -8.98 4.10 11.65
CA THR A 69 -10.05 4.49 10.71
C THR A 69 -10.59 5.90 10.97
N ARG A 70 -10.54 6.39 12.22
CA ARG A 70 -11.23 7.63 12.66
C ARG A 70 -10.36 8.87 12.86
N LYS A 71 -9.04 8.77 13.04
CA LYS A 71 -8.19 9.97 13.14
C LYS A 71 -7.68 10.37 11.75
N GLN A 72 -8.20 11.48 11.25
CA GLN A 72 -7.60 12.24 10.14
C GLN A 72 -6.29 12.86 10.67
N PRO A 73 -5.17 12.78 9.93
CA PRO A 73 -5.04 12.86 8.46
C PRO A 73 -4.81 11.55 7.69
N PHE A 74 -4.63 10.40 8.36
CA PHE A 74 -4.20 9.16 7.70
C PHE A 74 -5.19 8.64 6.64
N SER A 75 -6.48 8.70 6.93
CA SER A 75 -7.53 8.25 5.99
C SER A 75 -7.51 9.05 4.69
N ASN A 76 -7.41 10.38 4.79
CA ASN A 76 -7.41 11.24 3.61
C ASN A 76 -6.18 11.00 2.75
N MET A 77 -4.99 10.87 3.37
CA MET A 77 -3.76 10.58 2.63
C MET A 77 -3.82 9.24 1.90
N LEU A 78 -4.37 8.18 2.52
CA LEU A 78 -4.51 6.88 1.87
C LEU A 78 -5.43 6.95 0.64
N HIS A 79 -6.54 7.70 0.72
CA HIS A 79 -7.43 7.92 -0.44
C HIS A 79 -6.75 8.73 -1.53
N SER A 80 -5.99 9.78 -1.17
CA SER A 80 -5.24 10.57 -2.15
C SER A 80 -4.22 9.73 -2.91
N ILE A 81 -3.49 8.84 -2.23
CA ILE A 81 -2.53 7.92 -2.85
C ILE A 81 -3.24 6.96 -3.82
N ALA A 82 -4.34 6.36 -3.39
CA ALA A 82 -5.10 5.43 -4.22
C ALA A 82 -5.72 6.12 -5.45
N ALA A 83 -6.27 7.32 -5.27
CA ALA A 83 -6.81 8.13 -6.36
C ALA A 83 -5.72 8.51 -7.36
N PHE A 84 -4.54 8.91 -6.88
CA PHE A 84 -3.40 9.25 -7.74
C PHE A 84 -2.93 8.04 -8.56
N GLN A 85 -2.77 6.86 -7.92
CA GLN A 85 -2.42 5.63 -8.62
C GLN A 85 -3.49 5.24 -9.66
N GLY A 86 -4.78 5.33 -9.30
CA GLY A 86 -5.88 5.05 -10.22
C GLY A 86 -5.91 5.99 -11.42
N LEU A 87 -5.65 7.29 -11.21
CA LEU A 87 -5.64 8.31 -12.26
C LEU A 87 -4.45 8.14 -13.21
N LEU A 88 -3.27 7.76 -12.71
CA LEU A 88 -2.13 7.39 -13.56
C LEU A 88 -2.44 6.17 -14.44
N ILE A 89 -3.06 5.14 -13.86
CA ILE A 89 -3.45 3.94 -14.62
C ILE A 89 -4.50 4.29 -15.67
N ALA A 90 -5.54 5.04 -15.30
CA ALA A 90 -6.62 5.45 -16.20
C ALA A 90 -6.13 6.39 -17.31
N GLY A 91 -5.28 7.37 -16.97
CA GLY A 91 -4.68 8.29 -17.95
C GLY A 91 -3.76 7.58 -18.94
N GLY A 92 -2.93 6.64 -18.46
CA GLY A 92 -2.06 5.84 -19.32
C GLY A 92 -2.83 4.91 -20.26
N SER A 93 -3.90 4.27 -19.77
CA SER A 93 -4.76 3.40 -20.60
C SER A 93 -5.62 4.20 -21.58
N GLY A 94 -6.08 5.40 -21.21
CA GLY A 94 -6.75 6.33 -22.12
C GLY A 94 -5.84 6.82 -23.25
N TRP A 95 -4.57 7.13 -22.95
CA TRP A 95 -3.58 7.52 -23.97
C TRP A 95 -3.28 6.37 -24.95
N LEU A 96 -3.25 5.12 -24.47
CA LEU A 96 -3.04 3.92 -25.29
C LEU A 96 -4.20 3.56 -26.21
N LEU A 97 -5.44 3.93 -25.85
CA LEU A 97 -6.64 3.65 -26.65
C LEU A 97 -7.00 4.79 -27.61
N ALA A 98 -6.51 6.00 -27.34
CA ALA A 98 -6.72 7.20 -28.15
C ALA A 98 -5.55 7.51 -29.10
N GLY A 99 -4.49 6.70 -29.07
CA GLY A 99 -3.31 6.80 -29.93
C GLY A 99 -3.33 5.85 -31.12
#